data_AF-A0A256ZUA9-F1
#
_entry.id   AF-A0A256ZUA9-F1
#
_cell.length_a   1.000
_cell.length_b   1.000
_cell.length_c   1.000
_cell.angle_alpha   90.00
_cell.angle_beta   90.00
_cell.angle_gamma   90.00
#
_symmetry.space_group_name_H-M   'P 1'
#
loop_
_entity.id
_entity.type
_entity.pdbx_description
1 polymer ?
#
loop_
_entity_poly.entity_id
_entity_poly.type
_entity_poly.pdbx_seq_one_letter_code
_entity_poly.pdbx_strand_id
1 'polypeptide(L)'
;VYVLIALVTTKIVRKTIRFLKIDEIFKPFLKETISISDLIVFFINLGLALLAIYTLTSILLPEYLHTLTSIIEYIGRIVSIVFIIFFTFILLNSIVERVRMETKMKGFMLLMTLFITLILVIDVTAVSEEVKASLTWGISLGLGLAIGVFTAWYFFHEYLRKAG
;
A
#
# COMPACT_ATOMS: atom_id res chain seq x y z
N VAL A 1 1.05 24.36 -22.75
CA VAL A 1 2.01 23.24 -22.63
C VAL A 1 1.44 22.09 -21.80
N TYR A 2 1.03 22.30 -20.54
CA TYR A 2 0.49 21.24 -19.67
C TYR A 2 -0.72 20.48 -20.22
N VAL A 3 -1.66 21.16 -20.89
CA VAL A 3 -2.82 20.51 -21.52
C VAL A 3 -2.40 19.55 -22.64
N LEU A 4 -1.38 19.92 -23.44
CA LEU A 4 -0.84 19.06 -24.50
C LEU A 4 -0.12 17.84 -23.91
N ILE A 5 0.69 18.03 -22.86
CA ILE A 5 1.35 16.95 -22.15
C ILE A 5 0.31 16.00 -21.54
N ALA A 6 -0.75 16.52 -20.94
CA ALA A 6 -1.83 15.73 -20.39
C ALA A 6 -2.51 14.87 -21.47
N LEU A 7 -2.93 15.46 -22.60
CA LEU A 7 -3.57 14.72 -23.68
C LEU A 7 -2.70 13.61 -24.25
N VAL A 8 -1.40 13.87 -24.46
CA VAL A 8 -0.45 12.87 -24.97
C VAL A 8 -0.26 11.74 -23.94
N THR A 9 -0.07 12.10 -22.67
CA THR A 9 0.13 11.14 -21.58
C THR A 9 -1.12 10.26 -21.41
N THR A 10 -2.31 10.85 -21.33
CA THR A 10 -3.58 10.10 -21.23
C THR A 10 -3.76 9.16 -22.43
N LYS A 11 -3.41 9.59 -23.65
CA LYS A 11 -3.53 8.75 -24.85
C LYS A 11 -2.58 7.56 -24.82
N ILE A 12 -1.32 7.76 -24.44
CA ILE A 12 -0.32 6.69 -24.30
C ILE A 12 -0.75 5.71 -23.21
N VAL A 13 -1.08 6.23 -22.03
CA VAL A 13 -1.54 5.44 -20.88
C VAL A 13 -2.74 4.60 -21.26
N ARG A 14 -3.79 5.20 -21.84
CA ARG A 14 -5.01 4.48 -22.22
C ARG A 14 -4.71 3.39 -23.26
N LYS A 15 -3.73 3.60 -24.14
CA LYS A 15 -3.27 2.58 -25.10
C LYS A 15 -2.56 1.42 -24.38
N THR A 16 -1.66 1.72 -23.45
CA THR A 16 -0.94 0.73 -22.64
C THR A 16 -1.88 -0.09 -21.76
N ILE A 17 -2.84 0.56 -21.10
CA ILE A 17 -3.82 -0.11 -20.24
C ILE A 17 -4.72 -1.06 -21.05
N ARG A 18 -5.20 -0.64 -22.22
CA ARG A 18 -5.97 -1.51 -23.12
C ARG A 18 -5.16 -2.69 -23.61
N PHE A 19 -3.87 -2.48 -23.90
CA PHE A 19 -2.97 -3.55 -24.34
C PHE A 19 -2.76 -4.60 -23.23
N LEU A 20 -2.59 -4.15 -21.98
CA LEU A 20 -2.43 -5.02 -20.81
C LEU A 20 -3.75 -5.62 -20.29
N LYS A 21 -4.90 -5.17 -20.82
CA LYS A 21 -6.24 -5.58 -20.38
C LYS A 21 -6.39 -5.52 -18.85
N ILE A 22 -5.91 -4.44 -18.23
CA ILE A 22 -5.84 -4.32 -16.76
C ILE A 22 -7.22 -4.53 -16.12
N ASP A 23 -8.28 -4.02 -16.74
CA ASP A 23 -9.64 -4.25 -16.23
C ASP A 23 -9.99 -5.74 -16.11
N GLU A 24 -9.54 -6.60 -17.03
CA GLU A 24 -9.77 -8.06 -16.97
C GLU A 24 -9.01 -8.73 -15.82
N ILE A 25 -7.81 -8.25 -15.52
CA ILE A 25 -6.96 -8.80 -14.43
C ILE A 25 -7.62 -8.58 -13.06
N PHE A 26 -8.29 -7.43 -12.89
CA PHE A 26 -8.87 -7.05 -11.61
C PHE A 26 -10.39 -7.25 -11.50
N LYS A 27 -11.06 -7.70 -12.57
CA LYS A 27 -12.44 -8.20 -12.52
C LYS A 27 -12.75 -9.11 -11.32
N PRO A 28 -11.90 -10.07 -10.92
CA PRO A 28 -12.19 -10.92 -9.76
C PRO A 28 -12.15 -10.18 -8.41
N PHE A 29 -11.56 -8.99 -8.34
CA PHE A 29 -11.37 -8.24 -7.10
C PHE A 29 -12.31 -7.02 -6.94
N LEU A 30 -12.87 -6.49 -8.03
CA LEU A 30 -13.70 -5.28 -8.03
C LEU A 30 -15.00 -5.51 -8.80
N LYS A 31 -16.14 -5.05 -8.25
CA LYS A 31 -17.44 -5.08 -8.94
C LYS A 31 -17.34 -4.30 -10.26
N GLU A 32 -18.00 -4.80 -11.31
CA GLU A 32 -17.92 -4.27 -12.70
C GLU A 32 -18.29 -2.78 -12.87
N THR A 33 -18.80 -2.12 -11.83
CA THR A 33 -19.16 -0.70 -11.84
C THR A 33 -17.97 0.26 -11.83
N ILE A 34 -16.74 -0.18 -11.48
CA ILE A 34 -15.56 0.68 -11.42
C ILE A 34 -14.50 0.17 -12.40
N SER A 35 -14.23 0.91 -13.48
CA SER A 35 -13.10 0.63 -14.37
C SER A 35 -11.80 1.12 -13.72
N ILE A 36 -10.82 0.22 -13.59
CA ILE A 36 -9.50 0.56 -13.08
C ILE A 36 -8.75 1.41 -14.09
N SER A 37 -8.98 1.17 -15.39
CA SER A 37 -8.46 2.04 -16.43
C SER A 37 -8.81 3.50 -16.21
N ASP A 38 -10.07 3.79 -15.87
CA ASP A 38 -10.51 5.16 -15.60
C ASP A 38 -9.98 5.70 -14.27
N LEU A 39 -9.85 4.85 -13.24
CA LEU A 39 -9.20 5.22 -11.98
C LEU A 39 -7.72 5.62 -12.21
N ILE A 40 -6.97 4.83 -12.98
CA ILE A 40 -5.56 5.11 -13.29
C ILE A 40 -5.45 6.42 -14.08
N VAL A 41 -6.30 6.62 -15.10
CA VAL A 41 -6.31 7.86 -15.88
C VAL A 41 -6.66 9.06 -15.00
N PHE A 42 -7.61 8.92 -14.08
CA PHE A 42 -7.95 9.95 -13.12
C PHE A 42 -6.75 10.35 -12.26
N PHE A 43 -6.04 9.38 -11.66
CA PHE A 43 -4.85 9.65 -10.85
C PHE A 43 -3.72 10.32 -11.64
N ILE A 44 -3.52 9.94 -12.89
CA ILE A 44 -2.51 10.56 -13.75
C ILE A 44 -2.87 12.01 -14.05
N ASN A 45 -4.13 12.28 -14.38
CA ASN A 45 -4.60 13.65 -14.60
C ASN A 45 -4.51 14.50 -13.33
N LEU A 46 -4.81 13.92 -12.17
CA LEU A 46 -4.64 14.56 -10.87
C LEU A 46 -3.17 14.90 -10.60
N GLY A 47 -2.24 13.96 -10.87
CA GLY A 47 -0.80 14.19 -10.76
C GLY A 47 -0.31 15.31 -11.68
N LEU A 48 -0.79 15.35 -12.93
CA LEU A 48 -0.49 16.43 -13.87
C LEU A 48 -1.03 17.78 -13.42
N ALA A 49 -2.23 17.81 -12.83
CA ALA A 49 -2.80 19.03 -12.26
C ALA A 49 -1.97 19.54 -11.07
N LEU A 50 -1.55 18.64 -10.17
CA LEU A 50 -0.65 18.96 -9.06
C LEU A 50 0.70 19.49 -9.55
N LEU A 51 1.29 18.87 -10.58
CA LEU A 51 2.51 19.36 -11.21
C LEU A 51 2.32 20.77 -11.79
N ALA A 52 1.21 21.03 -12.46
CA ALA A 52 0.91 22.37 -12.96
C ALA A 52 0.84 23.39 -11.82
N ILE A 53 0.12 23.08 -10.74
CA ILE A 53 0.04 23.93 -9.53
C ILE A 53 1.44 24.17 -8.95
N TYR A 54 2.23 23.11 -8.78
CA TYR A 54 3.59 23.21 -8.26
C TYR A 54 4.47 24.15 -9.09
N THR A 55 4.45 23.99 -10.42
CA THR A 55 5.24 24.87 -11.30
C THR A 55 4.74 26.31 -11.32
N LEU A 56 3.42 26.53 -11.24
CA LEU A 56 2.82 27.87 -11.12
C LEU A 56 3.28 28.55 -9.82
N THR A 57 3.21 27.86 -8.68
CA THR A 57 3.68 28.41 -7.40
C THR A 57 5.19 28.64 -7.41
N SER A 58 5.97 27.78 -8.08
CA SER A 58 7.42 27.98 -8.17
C SER A 58 7.82 29.26 -8.89
N ILE A 59 7.01 29.72 -9.84
CA ILE A 59 7.28 30.93 -10.62
C ILE A 59 6.67 32.16 -9.95
N LEU A 60 5.41 32.05 -9.50
CA LEU A 60 4.62 33.19 -9.04
C LEU A 60 4.80 33.49 -7.55
N LEU A 61 4.98 32.46 -6.72
CA LEU A 61 4.84 32.51 -5.26
C LEU A 61 5.88 31.59 -4.59
N PRO A 62 7.19 31.81 -4.79
CA PRO A 62 8.25 30.90 -4.34
C PRO A 62 8.28 30.73 -2.81
N GLU A 63 7.84 31.73 -2.05
CA GLU A 63 7.76 31.67 -0.58
C GLU A 63 6.82 30.54 -0.08
N TYR A 64 5.80 30.18 -0.86
CA TYR A 64 4.83 29.14 -0.51
C TYR A 64 5.22 27.75 -0.99
N LEU A 65 6.33 27.62 -1.74
CA LEU A 65 6.77 26.32 -2.25
C LEU A 65 7.04 25.31 -1.15
N HIS A 66 7.64 25.74 -0.04
CA HIS A 66 7.95 24.84 1.06
C HIS A 66 6.66 24.24 1.64
N THR A 67 5.66 25.07 1.92
CA THR A 67 4.36 24.64 2.43
C THR A 67 3.65 23.71 1.44
N LEU A 68 3.63 24.03 0.14
CA LEU A 68 3.04 23.14 -0.85
C LEU A 68 3.75 21.79 -0.95
N THR A 69 5.08 21.80 -0.89
CA THR A 69 5.89 20.56 -0.91
C THR A 69 5.53 19.70 0.29
N SER A 70 5.50 20.26 1.50
CA SER A 70 5.11 19.51 2.70
C SER A 70 3.70 18.95 2.64
N ILE A 71 2.74 19.70 2.08
CA ILE A 71 1.36 19.21 1.89
C ILE A 71 1.32 18.03 0.91
N ILE A 72 2.00 18.16 -0.24
CA ILE A 72 2.05 17.11 -1.27
C ILE A 72 2.73 15.86 -0.71
N GLU A 73 3.84 16.01 0.01
CA GLU A 73 4.56 14.90 0.66
C GLU A 73 3.69 14.18 1.68
N TYR A 74 2.97 14.93 2.53
CA TYR A 74 2.08 14.34 3.54
C TYR A 74 0.93 13.57 2.91
N ILE A 75 0.24 14.16 1.92
CA ILE A 75 -0.84 13.49 1.18
C ILE A 75 -0.30 12.26 0.44
N GLY A 76 0.87 12.39 -0.21
CA GLY A 76 1.53 11.29 -0.91
C GLY A 76 1.86 10.13 0.01
N ARG A 77 2.33 10.41 1.23
CA ARG A 77 2.58 9.40 2.27
C ARG A 77 1.29 8.66 2.65
N ILE A 78 0.20 9.38 2.90
CA ILE A 78 -1.11 8.77 3.21
C ILE A 78 -1.56 7.84 2.08
N VAL A 79 -1.56 8.32 0.84
CA VAL A 79 -1.98 7.54 -0.33
C VAL A 79 -1.13 6.28 -0.49
N SER A 80 0.19 6.40 -0.29
CA SER A 80 1.12 5.26 -0.40
C SER A 80 0.84 4.20 0.65
N ILE A 81 0.61 4.59 1.91
CA ILE A 81 0.29 3.67 2.99
C ILE A 81 -1.04 2.96 2.74
N VAL A 82 -2.07 3.72 2.36
CA VAL A 82 -3.38 3.13 2.02
C VAL A 82 -3.22 2.11 0.89
N PHE A 83 -2.46 2.45 -0.16
CA PHE A 83 -2.17 1.54 -1.26
C PHE A 83 -1.47 0.25 -0.79
N ILE A 84 -0.41 0.36 0.01
CA ILE A 84 0.33 -0.80 0.53
C ILE A 84 -0.56 -1.70 1.39
N ILE A 85 -1.42 -1.10 2.22
CA ILE A 85 -2.38 -1.86 3.05
C ILE A 85 -3.31 -2.66 2.14
N PHE A 86 -4.00 -2.02 1.21
CA PHE A 86 -4.89 -2.72 0.26
C PHE A 86 -4.16 -3.80 -0.52
N PHE A 87 -2.98 -3.49 -1.04
CA PHE A 87 -2.16 -4.43 -1.80
C PHE A 87 -1.77 -5.66 -0.97
N THR A 88 -1.35 -5.47 0.28
CA THR A 88 -1.00 -6.55 1.20
C THR A 88 -2.20 -7.45 1.50
N PHE A 89 -3.39 -6.88 1.70
CA PHE A 89 -4.61 -7.65 1.89
C PHE A 89 -5.01 -8.46 0.65
N ILE A 90 -4.87 -7.89 -0.55
CA ILE A 90 -5.13 -8.61 -1.81
C ILE A 90 -4.17 -9.79 -1.96
N LEU A 91 -2.87 -9.59 -1.69
CA LEU A 91 -1.89 -10.67 -1.73
C LEU A 91 -2.19 -11.76 -0.70
N LEU A 92 -2.53 -11.39 0.54
CA LEU A 92 -2.90 -12.34 1.58
C LEU A 92 -4.11 -13.17 1.15
N ASN A 93 -5.19 -12.55 0.67
CA ASN A 93 -6.37 -13.26 0.20
C ASN A 93 -6.03 -14.19 -0.98
N SER A 94 -5.21 -13.73 -1.93
CA SER A 94 -4.78 -14.57 -3.04
C SER A 94 -3.98 -15.79 -2.58
N ILE A 95 -3.15 -15.68 -1.54
CA ILE A 95 -2.41 -16.82 -0.99
C ILE A 95 -3.38 -17.76 -0.24
N VAL A 96 -4.29 -17.20 0.56
CA VAL A 96 -5.31 -17.95 1.32
C VAL A 96 -6.24 -18.76 0.43
N GLU A 97 -6.61 -18.24 -0.74
CA GLU A 97 -7.45 -18.92 -1.71
C GLU A 97 -6.69 -19.97 -2.54
N ARG A 98 -5.45 -19.67 -2.94
CA ARG A 98 -4.66 -20.56 -3.82
C ARG A 98 -3.98 -21.70 -3.08
N VAL A 99 -3.56 -21.45 -1.84
CA VAL A 99 -2.89 -22.45 -1.01
C VAL A 99 -3.93 -23.03 -0.05
N ARG A 100 -4.10 -24.36 -0.03
CA ARG A 100 -4.91 -25.06 0.99
C ARG A 100 -4.23 -24.96 2.35
N MET A 101 -4.22 -23.76 2.93
CA MET A 101 -3.61 -23.49 4.22
C MET A 101 -4.48 -23.99 5.35
N GLU A 102 -3.84 -24.56 6.36
CA GLU A 102 -4.51 -24.86 7.62
C GLU A 102 -4.98 -23.58 8.32
N THR A 103 -6.06 -23.69 9.10
CA THR A 103 -6.64 -22.56 9.84
C THR A 103 -5.61 -21.85 10.73
N LYS A 104 -4.65 -22.60 11.31
CA LYS A 104 -3.57 -22.06 12.13
C LYS A 104 -2.61 -21.16 11.33
N MET A 105 -2.26 -21.57 10.12
CA MET A 105 -1.41 -20.75 9.22
C MET A 105 -2.13 -19.49 8.77
N LYS A 106 -3.44 -19.60 8.45
CA LYS A 106 -4.27 -18.44 8.09
C LYS A 106 -4.35 -17.41 9.23
N GLY A 107 -4.54 -17.88 10.46
CA GLY A 107 -4.55 -17.02 11.65
C GLY A 107 -3.22 -16.31 11.87
N PHE A 108 -2.10 -17.02 11.70
CA PHE A 108 -0.76 -16.42 11.79
C PHE A 108 -0.52 -15.36 10.71
N MET A 109 -0.87 -15.64 9.45
CA MET A 109 -0.74 -14.65 8.37
C MET A 109 -1.59 -13.40 8.60
N LEU A 110 -2.84 -13.56 9.08
CA LEU A 110 -3.70 -12.44 9.43
C LEU A 110 -3.10 -11.57 10.55
N LEU A 111 -2.56 -12.21 11.59
CA LEU A 111 -1.87 -11.52 12.68
C LEU A 111 -0.65 -10.74 12.18
N MET A 112 0.14 -11.35 11.30
CA MET A 112 1.29 -10.68 10.66
C MET A 112 0.86 -9.47 9.84
N THR A 113 -0.19 -9.60 9.02
CA THR A 113 -0.74 -8.49 8.23
C THR A 113 -1.31 -7.39 9.11
N LEU A 114 -1.93 -7.72 10.25
CA LEU A 114 -2.38 -6.73 11.23
C LEU A 114 -1.19 -5.92 11.77
N PHE A 115 -0.11 -6.57 12.18
CA PHE A 115 1.08 -5.88 12.70
C PHE A 115 1.77 -5.00 11.64
N ILE A 116 1.91 -5.51 10.41
CA ILE A 116 2.46 -4.73 9.29
C ILE A 116 1.58 -3.50 9.01
N THR A 117 0.26 -3.68 8.97
CA THR A 117 -0.71 -2.59 8.79
C THR A 117 -0.59 -1.56 9.91
N LEU A 118 -0.42 -2.01 11.16
CA LEU A 118 -0.26 -1.12 12.31
C LEU A 118 1.00 -0.26 12.20
N ILE A 119 2.14 -0.84 11.80
CA ILE A 119 3.39 -0.10 11.54
C ILE A 119 3.15 0.99 10.49
N LEU A 120 2.49 0.64 9.37
CA LEU A 120 2.19 1.60 8.30
C LEU A 120 1.27 2.72 8.77
N VAL A 121 0.27 2.42 9.60
CA VAL A 121 -0.61 3.45 10.18
C VAL A 121 0.17 4.38 11.10
N ILE A 122 1.05 3.86 11.94
CA ILE A 122 1.88 4.66 12.87
C ILE A 122 2.77 5.67 12.14
N ASP A 123 3.24 5.35 10.93
CA ASP A 123 4.08 6.27 10.15
C ASP A 123 3.35 7.58 9.76
N VAL A 124 2.02 7.53 9.63
CA VAL A 124 1.18 8.69 9.24
C VAL A 124 0.49 9.36 10.43
N THR A 125 0.37 8.69 11.56
CA THR A 125 -0.29 9.27 12.73
C THR A 125 0.50 10.47 13.26
N ALA A 126 -0.24 11.49 13.70
CA ALA A 126 0.31 12.70 14.30
C ALA A 126 0.66 12.50 15.79
N VAL A 127 1.28 11.36 16.13
CA VAL A 127 1.85 11.12 17.46
C VAL A 127 3.31 11.55 17.49
N SER A 128 3.87 11.78 18.68
CA SER A 128 5.27 12.20 18.81
C SER A 128 6.22 11.14 18.25
N GLU A 129 7.36 11.59 17.72
CA GLU A 129 8.39 10.70 17.16
C GLU A 129 8.89 9.66 18.17
N GLU A 130 8.96 10.01 19.45
CA GLU A 130 9.30 9.08 20.54
C GLU A 130 8.27 7.95 20.69
N VAL A 131 6.98 8.27 20.55
CA VAL A 131 5.89 7.29 20.61
C VAL A 131 5.90 6.41 19.37
N LYS A 132 6.14 6.98 18.17
CA LYS A 132 6.30 6.20 16.93
C LYS A 132 7.46 5.22 17.03
N ALA A 133 8.62 5.67 17.52
CA ALA A 133 9.79 4.84 17.68
C ALA A 133 9.53 3.69 18.65
N SER A 134 8.92 3.99 19.81
CA SER A 134 8.58 2.99 20.83
C SER A 134 7.59 1.95 20.31
N LEU A 135 6.53 2.38 19.62
CA LEU A 135 5.55 1.48 19.01
C LEU A 135 6.18 0.63 17.90
N THR A 136 6.99 1.24 17.03
CA THR A 136 7.68 0.52 15.95
C THR A 136 8.61 -0.56 16.49
N TRP A 137 9.35 -0.23 17.56
CA TRP A 137 10.19 -1.20 18.27
C TRP A 137 9.38 -2.32 18.90
N GLY A 138 8.33 -1.98 19.65
CA GLY A 138 7.47 -2.97 20.31
C GLY A 138 6.80 -3.92 19.30
N ILE A 139 6.28 -3.39 18.21
CA ILE A 139 5.68 -4.19 17.14
C ILE A 139 6.73 -5.06 16.45
N SER A 140 7.91 -4.51 16.12
CA SER A 140 8.97 -5.28 15.47
C SER A 140 9.46 -6.44 16.34
N LEU A 141 9.59 -6.21 17.65
CA LEU A 141 9.95 -7.25 18.61
C LEU A 141 8.85 -8.31 18.70
N GLY A 142 7.59 -7.90 18.85
CA GLY A 142 6.44 -8.80 18.88
C GLY A 142 6.33 -9.64 17.61
N LEU A 143 6.55 -9.02 16.44
CA LEU A 143 6.56 -9.68 15.13
C LEU A 143 7.69 -10.71 15.05
N GLY A 144 8.91 -10.35 15.46
CA GLY A 144 10.07 -11.23 15.48
C GLY A 144 9.87 -12.45 16.39
N LEU A 145 9.34 -12.23 17.60
CA LEU A 145 9.00 -13.33 18.52
C LEU A 145 7.89 -14.21 17.97
N ALA A 146 6.83 -13.62 17.39
CA ALA A 146 5.74 -14.38 16.79
C ALA A 146 6.24 -15.27 15.65
N ILE A 147 7.10 -14.75 14.76
CA ILE A 147 7.76 -15.53 13.71
C ILE A 147 8.61 -16.64 14.32
N GLY A 148 9.43 -16.35 15.33
CA GLY A 148 10.31 -17.33 15.97
C GLY A 148 9.53 -18.48 16.61
N VAL A 149 8.52 -18.17 17.42
CA VAL A 149 7.65 -19.17 18.07
C VAL A 149 6.87 -19.97 17.02
N PHE A 150 6.31 -19.31 16.00
CA PHE A 150 5.59 -19.99 14.94
C PHE A 150 6.51 -20.93 14.14
N THR A 151 7.72 -20.50 13.83
CA THR A 151 8.72 -21.30 13.11
C THR A 151 9.13 -22.52 13.94
N ALA A 152 9.42 -22.32 15.23
CA ALA A 152 9.76 -23.42 16.14
C ALA A 152 8.60 -24.42 16.24
N TRP A 153 7.37 -23.94 16.40
CA TRP A 153 6.20 -24.81 16.41
C TRP A 153 6.03 -25.54 15.07
N TYR A 154 6.09 -24.82 13.94
CA TYR A 154 5.89 -25.39 12.62
C TYR A 154 6.86 -26.54 12.32
N PHE A 155 8.16 -26.37 12.61
CA PHE A 155 9.16 -27.41 12.36
C PHE A 155 9.23 -28.51 13.43
N PHE A 156 9.02 -28.18 14.71
CA PHE A 156 9.27 -29.13 15.80
C PHE A 156 8.01 -29.69 16.46
N HIS A 157 6.80 -29.32 16.03
CA HIS A 157 5.56 -29.82 16.65
C HIS A 157 5.45 -31.35 16.65
N GLU A 158 5.97 -32.04 15.63
CA GLU A 158 5.97 -33.51 15.57
C GLU A 158 6.90 -34.15 16.61
N TYR A 159 8.06 -33.54 16.86
CA TYR A 159 9.02 -34.01 17.87
C TYR A 159 8.52 -33.73 19.29
N LEU A 160 7.91 -32.56 19.52
CA LEU A 160 7.31 -32.18 20.79
C LEU A 160 6.13 -33.09 21.16
N ARG A 161 5.38 -33.60 20.18
CA ARG A 161 4.27 -34.53 20.40
C ARG A 161 4.70 -35.96 20.77
N LYS A 162 5.95 -36.35 20.49
CA LYS A 162 6.50 -37.67 20.86
C LYS A 162 7.21 -37.67 22.22
N ALA A 163 7.52 -36.51 22.77
CA ALA A 163 8.31 -36.35 24.00
C ALA A 163 7.46 -36.12 25.26
N GLY A 164 6.13 -36.05 25.14
CA GLY A 164 5.17 -36.01 26.24
C GLY A 164 4.06 -37.03 26.02
#